data_AF-A0AA35WQM1-F1
#
_entry.id   AF-A0AA35WQM1-F1
#
_cell.length_a   1.000
_cell.length_b   1.000
_cell.length_c   1.000
_cell.angle_alpha   90.00
_cell.angle_beta   90.00
_cell.angle_gamma   90.00
#
_symmetry.space_group_name_H-M   'P 1'
#
loop_
_entity.id
_entity.type
_entity.pdbx_description
1 polymer ?
#
loop_
_entity_poly.entity_id
_entity_poly.type
_entity_poly.pdbx_seq_one_letter_code
_entity_poly.pdbx_strand_id
1 'polypeptide(L)'
;MHTMEQGVDDSGRDQDAGNGENLLEAETRAPSLPGYLPWEQDLQMVSTFLDKKEDLKDSYHEYMRQNPELRAMLADFMQALLIQKPDDVYEFARDFFAPFAKDAVPKPSYPSHHV
;
A
#
# COMPACT_ATOMS: atom_id res chain seq x y z
N MET A 1 14.83 76.94 -7.43
CA MET A 1 13.39 77.26 -7.29
C MET A 1 12.68 75.98 -6.89
N HIS A 2 11.92 76.03 -5.80
CA HIS A 2 11.10 74.94 -5.27
C HIS A 2 9.83 74.77 -6.09
N THR A 3 9.41 73.52 -6.32
CA THR A 3 8.02 73.03 -6.44
C THR A 3 8.07 71.52 -6.16
N MET A 4 7.88 71.09 -4.93
CA MET A 4 6.63 70.56 -4.35
C MET A 4 6.07 69.33 -5.10
N GLU A 5 6.23 68.21 -4.41
CA GLU A 5 5.50 66.96 -4.52
C GLU A 5 3.97 67.15 -4.57
N GLN A 6 3.28 66.31 -5.32
CA GLN A 6 1.94 65.82 -4.94
C GLN A 6 1.47 64.66 -5.83
N GLY A 7 1.03 63.59 -5.16
CA GLY A 7 0.06 62.63 -5.70
C GLY A 7 0.65 61.34 -6.25
N VAL A 8 1.01 60.42 -5.34
CA VAL A 8 1.13 58.99 -5.64
C VAL A 8 -0.29 58.42 -5.57
N ASP A 9 -0.90 58.13 -6.71
CA ASP A 9 -2.08 57.26 -6.80
C ASP A 9 -1.62 55.80 -6.82
N ASP A 10 -1.27 55.32 -5.63
CA ASP A 10 -1.16 53.90 -5.31
C ASP A 10 -2.58 53.32 -5.21
N SER A 11 -3.18 53.00 -6.36
CA SER A 11 -4.29 52.04 -6.39
C SER A 11 -3.69 50.66 -6.52
N GLY A 12 -3.46 50.06 -5.35
CA GLY A 12 -3.04 48.69 -5.15
C GLY A 12 -3.79 47.74 -6.07
N ARG A 13 -3.07 47.28 -7.08
CA ARG A 13 -3.43 46.13 -7.89
C ARG A 13 -3.00 44.90 -7.09
N ASP A 14 -3.72 44.63 -6.01
CA ASP A 14 -3.62 43.35 -5.32
C ASP A 14 -4.28 42.30 -6.22
N GLN A 15 -3.41 41.63 -6.96
CA GLN A 15 -3.67 40.31 -7.49
C GLN A 15 -4.01 39.42 -6.29
N ASP A 16 -5.31 39.25 -6.02
CA ASP A 16 -5.78 38.07 -5.33
C ASP A 16 -5.57 36.90 -6.30
N ALA A 17 -4.33 36.40 -6.31
CA ALA A 17 -3.98 35.12 -6.86
C ALA A 17 -4.71 34.08 -6.01
N GLY A 18 -5.98 33.85 -6.35
CA GLY A 18 -6.75 32.75 -5.83
C GLY A 18 -5.94 31.48 -5.97
N ASN A 19 -5.49 30.99 -4.82
CA ASN A 19 -4.74 29.77 -4.60
C ASN A 19 -5.21 28.65 -5.53
N GLY A 20 -4.48 28.46 -6.63
CA GLY A 20 -4.64 27.33 -7.56
C GLY A 20 -3.99 26.04 -7.05
N GLU A 21 -3.68 25.98 -5.75
CA GLU A 21 -3.09 24.84 -5.09
C GLU A 21 -4.14 24.14 -4.23
N ASN A 22 -4.81 23.19 -4.86
CA ASN A 22 -4.86 21.78 -4.45
C ASN A 22 -6.21 21.16 -4.84
N LEU A 23 -6.43 21.02 -6.15
CA LEU A 23 -7.61 20.34 -6.71
C LEU A 23 -7.37 18.83 -6.92
N LEU A 24 -6.37 18.24 -6.26
CA LEU A 24 -5.99 16.82 -6.46
C LEU A 24 -5.98 15.98 -5.16
N GLU A 25 -6.41 16.52 -4.02
CA GLU A 25 -6.46 15.78 -2.76
C GLU A 25 -7.85 15.28 -2.35
N ALA A 26 -8.88 15.47 -3.19
CA ALA A 26 -10.25 15.14 -2.83
C ALA A 26 -10.65 13.66 -3.06
N GLU A 27 -9.76 12.79 -3.54
CA GLU A 27 -10.14 11.44 -4.00
C GLU A 27 -9.52 10.29 -3.18
N THR A 28 -9.49 10.41 -1.85
CA THR A 28 -9.33 9.22 -0.99
C THR A 28 -9.86 9.34 0.44
N ARG A 29 -10.54 10.44 0.80
CA ARG A 29 -11.12 10.56 2.14
C ARG A 29 -12.53 9.99 2.14
N ALA A 30 -12.70 8.83 2.76
CA ALA A 30 -14.02 8.31 3.09
C ALA A 30 -14.85 9.42 3.76
N PRO A 31 -16.13 9.60 3.40
CA PRO A 31 -16.94 10.67 3.96
C PRO A 31 -17.02 10.47 5.48
N SER A 32 -16.43 11.40 6.24
CA SER A 32 -16.49 11.38 7.70
C SER A 32 -17.93 11.66 8.12
N LEU A 33 -18.67 10.62 8.46
CA LEU A 33 -19.98 10.77 9.08
C LEU A 33 -19.82 11.43 10.46
N PRO A 34 -20.70 12.35 10.88
CA PRO A 34 -20.64 12.96 12.19
C PRO A 34 -20.75 11.89 13.28
N GLY A 35 -19.71 11.76 14.10
CA GLY A 35 -19.59 10.72 15.13
C GLY A 35 -18.79 9.48 14.71
N TYR A 36 -18.39 9.37 13.44
CA TYR A 36 -17.48 8.33 12.96
C TYR A 36 -16.05 8.89 12.90
N LEU A 37 -15.18 8.36 13.74
CA LEU A 37 -13.75 8.62 13.65
C LEU A 37 -13.15 7.76 12.54
N PRO A 38 -12.17 8.28 11.76
CA PRO A 38 -11.32 7.43 10.95
C PRO A 38 -10.76 6.28 11.80
N TRP A 39 -10.62 5.08 11.23
CA TRP A 39 -10.22 3.91 12.00
C TRP A 39 -8.86 4.08 12.66
N GLU A 40 -7.99 4.92 12.08
CA GLU A 40 -6.68 5.29 12.63
C GLU A 40 -6.77 6.13 13.92
N GLN A 41 -7.90 6.78 14.16
CA GLN A 41 -8.17 7.65 15.31
C GLN A 41 -9.06 6.97 16.36
N ASP A 42 -9.75 5.89 15.99
CA ASP A 42 -10.52 5.07 16.93
C ASP A 42 -9.60 4.07 17.63
N LEU A 43 -9.35 4.30 18.93
CA LEU A 43 -8.47 3.47 19.75
C LEU A 43 -8.89 1.99 19.79
N GLN A 44 -10.19 1.70 19.77
CA GLN A 44 -10.69 0.32 19.82
C GLN A 44 -10.42 -0.39 18.49
N MET A 45 -10.59 0.31 17.37
CA MET A 45 -10.26 -0.21 16.04
C MET A 45 -8.76 -0.40 15.86
N VAL A 46 -7.94 0.57 16.27
CA VAL A 46 -6.47 0.46 16.23
C VAL A 46 -5.99 -0.72 17.08
N SER A 47 -6.46 -0.87 18.31
CA SER A 47 -6.10 -2.01 19.17
C SER A 47 -6.42 -3.33 18.49
N THR A 48 -7.66 -3.48 18.02
CA THR A 48 -8.12 -4.71 17.36
C THR A 48 -7.30 -5.02 16.10
N PHE A 49 -6.91 -4.00 15.34
CA PHE A 49 -6.06 -4.16 14.17
C PHE A 49 -4.66 -4.61 14.54
N LEU A 50 -4.07 -4.01 15.58
CA LEU A 50 -2.72 -4.35 16.05
C LEU A 50 -2.67 -5.79 16.56
N ASP A 51 -3.65 -6.22 17.36
CA ASP A 51 -3.74 -7.59 17.87
C ASP A 51 -3.81 -8.60 16.71
N LYS A 52 -4.73 -8.39 15.75
CA LYS A 52 -4.86 -9.28 14.58
C LYS A 52 -3.60 -9.31 13.70
N LYS A 53 -2.92 -8.17 13.57
CA LYS A 53 -1.66 -8.07 12.83
C LYS A 53 -0.55 -8.85 13.54
N GLU A 54 -0.51 -8.81 14.87
CA GLU A 54 0.44 -9.57 15.67
C GLU A 54 0.17 -11.08 15.57
N ASP A 55 -1.08 -11.51 15.76
CA ASP A 55 -1.51 -12.90 15.59
C ASP A 55 -1.11 -13.47 14.22
N LEU A 56 -1.29 -12.67 13.15
CA LEU A 56 -0.91 -13.05 11.80
C LEU A 56 0.61 -13.20 11.65
N LYS A 57 1.39 -12.31 12.25
CA LYS A 57 2.87 -12.40 12.23
C LYS A 57 3.35 -13.62 12.98
N ASP A 58 2.76 -13.92 14.14
CA ASP A 58 3.13 -15.08 14.93
C ASP A 58 2.78 -16.37 14.19
N SER A 59 1.60 -16.43 13.56
CA SER A 59 1.20 -17.54 12.70
C SER A 59 2.18 -17.73 11.53
N TYR A 60 2.63 -16.63 10.91
CA TYR A 60 3.63 -16.67 9.85
C TYR A 60 4.99 -17.18 10.37
N HIS A 61 5.47 -16.69 11.51
CA HIS A 61 6.72 -17.14 12.11
C HIS A 61 6.66 -18.62 12.50
N GLU A 62 5.53 -19.07 13.05
CA GLU A 62 5.27 -20.48 13.34
C GLU A 62 5.36 -21.31 12.06
N TYR A 63 4.65 -20.91 11.01
CA TYR A 63 4.67 -21.58 9.72
C TYR A 63 6.08 -21.68 9.13
N MET A 64 6.84 -20.59 9.18
CA MET A 64 8.24 -20.57 8.70
C MET A 64 9.17 -21.44 9.55
N ARG A 65 8.92 -21.55 10.86
CA ARG A 65 9.72 -22.42 11.75
C ARG A 65 9.42 -23.90 11.49
N GLN A 66 8.16 -24.22 11.23
CA GLN A 66 7.72 -25.59 10.93
C GLN A 66 8.15 -26.06 9.53
N ASN A 67 8.38 -25.13 8.60
CA ASN A 67 8.73 -25.43 7.21
C ASN A 67 10.11 -24.86 6.83
N PRO A 68 11.22 -25.40 7.40
CA PRO A 68 12.56 -24.92 7.08
C PRO A 68 12.93 -25.08 5.59
N GLU A 69 12.34 -26.08 4.92
CA GLU A 69 12.51 -26.33 3.49
C GLU A 69 12.02 -25.16 2.62
N LEU A 70 10.93 -24.49 3.02
CA LEU A 70 10.42 -23.32 2.31
C LEU A 70 11.43 -22.16 2.33
N ARG A 71 12.08 -21.94 3.47
CA ARG A 71 13.11 -20.90 3.61
C ARG A 71 14.34 -21.21 2.74
N ALA A 72 14.77 -22.47 2.72
CA ALA A 72 15.88 -22.91 1.88
C ALA A 72 15.54 -22.74 0.39
N MET A 73 14.37 -23.22 -0.03
CA MET A 73 13.86 -23.10 -1.40
C MET A 73 13.78 -21.64 -1.86
N LEU A 74 13.30 -20.73 -1.01
CA LEU A 74 13.24 -19.31 -1.33
C LEU A 74 14.64 -18.69 -1.45
N ALA A 75 15.58 -19.09 -0.59
CA ALA A 75 16.96 -18.63 -0.68
C ALA A 75 17.63 -19.09 -1.99
N ASP A 76 17.41 -20.35 -2.37
CA ASP A 76 17.91 -20.91 -3.63
C ASP A 76 17.30 -20.19 -4.84
N PHE A 77 16.00 -19.90 -4.79
CA PHE A 77 15.33 -19.11 -5.84
C PHE A 77 15.93 -17.71 -5.97
N MET A 78 16.09 -17.00 -4.85
CA MET A 78 16.70 -15.67 -4.84
C MET A 78 18.14 -15.70 -5.36
N GLN A 79 18.93 -16.70 -4.96
CA GLN A 79 20.29 -16.86 -5.47
C GLN A 79 20.30 -17.09 -6.99
N ALA A 80 19.47 -18.00 -7.48
CA ALA A 80 19.38 -18.30 -8.90
C ALA A 80 18.91 -17.08 -9.72
N LEU A 81 17.96 -16.31 -9.20
CA LEU A 81 17.44 -15.09 -9.82
C LEU A 81 18.51 -13.99 -9.90
N LEU A 82 19.32 -13.82 -8.84
CA LEU A 82 20.40 -12.82 -8.81
C LEU A 82 21.57 -13.17 -9.73
N ILE A 83 21.84 -14.46 -9.94
CA ILE A 83 22.91 -14.95 -10.83
C ILE A 83 22.47 -14.88 -12.29
N GLN A 84 21.29 -15.42 -12.60
CA GLN A 84 20.82 -15.57 -13.97
C GLN A 84 20.22 -14.30 -14.54
N LYS A 85 19.64 -13.43 -13.70
CA LYS A 85 18.96 -12.17 -14.08
C LYS A 85 18.07 -12.34 -15.31
N PRO A 86 17.07 -13.23 -15.25
CA PRO A 86 16.18 -13.47 -16.38
C PRO A 86 15.38 -12.21 -16.73
N ASP A 87 15.09 -12.02 -18.02
CA ASP A 87 14.24 -10.92 -18.48
C ASP A 87 12.78 -11.09 -18.01
N ASP A 88 12.31 -12.33 -17.94
CA ASP A 88 11.01 -12.70 -17.37
C ASP A 88 11.19 -13.49 -16.07
N VAL A 89 10.98 -12.79 -14.96
CA VAL A 89 11.07 -13.35 -13.61
C VAL A 89 9.90 -14.31 -13.30
N TYR A 90 8.73 -14.11 -13.90
CA TYR A 90 7.54 -14.93 -13.63
C TYR A 90 7.64 -16.28 -14.33
N GLU A 91 8.09 -16.29 -15.58
CA GLU A 91 8.39 -17.53 -16.30
C GLU A 91 9.50 -18.32 -15.59
N PHE A 92 10.56 -17.64 -15.18
CA PHE A 92 11.63 -18.27 -14.39
C PHE A 92 11.13 -18.86 -13.07
N ALA A 93 10.27 -18.15 -12.34
CA ALA A 93 9.66 -18.64 -11.10
C ALA A 93 8.77 -19.87 -11.35
N ARG A 94 7.94 -19.84 -12.40
CA ARG A 94 7.08 -20.98 -12.77
C ARG A 94 7.93 -22.23 -12.96
N ASP A 95 9.01 -22.12 -13.71
CA ASP A 95 9.86 -23.26 -14.04
C ASP A 95 10.70 -23.71 -12.84
N PHE A 96 11.19 -22.77 -12.02
CA PHE A 96 11.92 -23.07 -10.78
C PHE A 96 11.03 -23.79 -9.76
N PHE A 97 9.78 -23.36 -9.59
CA PHE A 97 8.87 -23.90 -8.57
C PHE A 97 8.04 -25.11 -9.05
N ALA A 98 7.97 -25.38 -10.36
CA ALA A 98 7.19 -26.48 -10.94
C ALA A 98 7.42 -27.86 -10.27
N PRO A 99 8.66 -28.26 -9.90
CA PRO A 99 8.89 -29.54 -9.23
C PRO A 99 8.20 -29.68 -7.87
N PHE A 100 7.97 -28.58 -7.16
CA PHE A 100 7.39 -28.56 -5.81
C PHE A 100 5.85 -28.52 -5.80
N ALA A 101 5.21 -28.33 -6.96
CA ALA A 101 3.76 -28.17 -7.07
C ALA A 101 2.95 -29.49 -7.02
N LYS A 102 3.62 -30.65 -6.84
CA LYS A 102 3.02 -31.98 -7.02
C LYS A 102 1.95 -32.36 -5.98
N ASP A 103 1.84 -31.60 -4.90
CA ASP A 103 0.87 -31.84 -3.81
C ASP A 103 -0.23 -30.76 -3.72
N ALA A 104 -0.47 -29.99 -4.78
CA ALA A 104 -1.55 -29.01 -4.80
C ALA A 104 -2.91 -29.71 -4.64
N VAL A 105 -3.39 -29.81 -3.40
CA VAL A 105 -4.73 -30.26 -3.05
C VAL A 105 -5.72 -29.51 -3.95
N PRO A 106 -6.59 -30.21 -4.70
CA PRO A 106 -7.52 -29.54 -5.60
C PRO A 106 -8.34 -28.53 -4.79
N LYS A 107 -8.34 -27.27 -5.25
CA LYS A 107 -9.15 -26.20 -4.66
C LYS A 107 -10.57 -26.74 -4.42
N PRO A 108 -11.15 -26.61 -3.22
CA PRO A 108 -12.54 -26.95 -3.02
C PRO A 108 -13.37 -26.12 -3.99
N SER A 109 -14.06 -26.81 -4.90
CA SER A 109 -15.06 -26.21 -5.78
C SER A 109 -16.18 -25.72 -4.89
N TYR A 110 -16.21 -24.41 -4.61
CA TYR A 110 -17.35 -23.83 -3.92
C TYR A 110 -18.54 -23.88 -4.88
N PRO A 111 -19.61 -24.64 -4.58
CA PRO A 111 -20.77 -24.70 -5.44
C PRO A 111 -21.34 -23.28 -5.56
N SER A 112 -21.35 -22.76 -6.79
CA SER A 112 -22.00 -21.49 -7.08
C SER A 112 -23.48 -21.64 -6.78
N HIS A 113 -23.91 -21.02 -5.70
CA HIS A 113 -25.32 -20.92 -5.32
C HIS A 113 -25.97 -19.92 -6.28
N HIS A 114 -26.44 -20.40 -7.43
CA HIS A 114 -27.39 -19.64 -8.24
C HIS A 114 -28.74 -19.65 -7.50
N VAL A 115 -29.21 -18.46 -7.16
CA VAL A 115 -30.59 -18.15 -6.74
C VAL A 115 -31.27 -17.44 -7.91
#